data_AF-A0A2E5T2Z7-F1
#
_entry.id   AF-A0A2E5T2Z7-F1
#
_cell.length_a   1.000
_cell.length_b   1.000
_cell.length_c   1.000
_cell.angle_alpha   90.00
_cell.angle_beta   90.00
_cell.angle_gamma   90.00
#
_symmetry.space_group_name_H-M   'P 1'
#
loop_
_entity.id
_entity.type
_entity.pdbx_description
1 polymer ?
#
loop_
_entity_poly.entity_id
_entity_poly.type
_entity_poly.pdbx_seq_one_letter_code
_entity_poly.pdbx_strand_id
1 'polypeptide(L)'
;MFISFTNCEKIERNCKDFHSGDFFTETSVNGITYKSTFSRNSSNIQIEEFEGKIDSSYVRWVNDCEMILSPIKPKKMSEKKNIFIKILTTNDSSYTYEYSYLGESNKLKAKAIRIR
;
A
#
# COMPACT_ATOMS: atom_id res chain seq x y z
N MET A 1 -15.91 -38.86 18.75
CA MET A 1 -16.48 -38.01 17.71
C MET A 1 -15.72 -36.69 17.74
N PHE A 2 -14.78 -36.52 16.80
CA PHE A 2 -13.92 -35.34 16.69
C PHE A 2 -14.67 -34.24 15.93
N ILE A 3 -14.89 -33.09 16.55
CA ILE A 3 -15.32 -31.87 15.85
C ILE A 3 -14.19 -30.85 16.03
N SER A 4 -13.19 -30.95 15.16
CA SER A 4 -12.21 -29.89 14.99
C SER A 4 -12.84 -28.81 14.11
N PHE A 5 -13.27 -27.70 14.72
CA PHE A 5 -13.57 -26.49 13.99
C PHE A 5 -12.23 -25.93 13.49
N THR A 6 -11.84 -26.28 12.26
CA THR A 6 -10.87 -25.47 11.52
C THR A 6 -11.57 -24.16 11.21
N ASN A 7 -11.43 -23.17 12.09
CA ASN A 7 -11.80 -21.80 11.81
C ASN A 7 -10.81 -21.28 10.76
N CYS A 8 -11.06 -21.64 9.51
CA CYS A 8 -10.37 -21.06 8.38
C CYS A 8 -10.97 -19.66 8.27
N GLU A 9 -10.43 -18.71 9.04
CA GLU A 9 -10.70 -17.29 8.83
C GLU A 9 -10.41 -17.05 7.34
N LYS A 10 -11.47 -16.88 6.54
CA LYS A 10 -11.30 -16.48 5.15
C LYS A 10 -10.63 -15.13 5.25
N ILE A 11 -9.34 -15.09 4.92
CA ILE A 11 -8.61 -13.85 4.75
C ILE A 11 -9.40 -13.06 3.73
N GLU A 12 -10.14 -12.07 4.21
CA GLU A 12 -10.90 -11.20 3.36
C GLU A 12 -9.88 -10.44 2.50
N ARG A 13 -10.09 -10.50 1.19
CA ARG A 13 -9.15 -9.95 0.22
C ARG A 13 -9.93 -9.20 -0.84
N ASN A 14 -10.69 -8.20 -0.40
CA ASN A 14 -11.47 -7.34 -1.29
C ASN A 14 -10.63 -6.13 -1.71
N CYS A 15 -9.56 -6.39 -2.47
CA CYS A 15 -8.58 -5.38 -2.81
C CYS A 15 -9.13 -4.25 -3.70
N LYS A 16 -10.18 -4.52 -4.49
CA LYS A 16 -10.83 -3.53 -5.37
C LYS A 16 -11.36 -2.33 -4.61
N ASP A 17 -11.85 -2.54 -3.40
CA ASP A 17 -12.38 -1.46 -2.56
C ASP A 17 -11.29 -0.44 -2.20
N PHE A 18 -10.01 -0.85 -2.24
CA PHE A 18 -8.85 -0.02 -1.94
C PHE A 18 -8.17 0.56 -3.19
N HIS A 19 -8.80 0.46 -4.37
CA HIS A 19 -8.28 1.07 -5.60
C HIS A 19 -8.38 2.59 -5.61
N SER A 20 -9.24 3.16 -4.77
CA SER A 20 -9.37 4.60 -4.55
C SER A 20 -9.75 4.89 -3.09
N GLY A 21 -9.51 6.13 -2.68
CA GLY A 21 -9.81 6.62 -1.34
C GLY A 21 -8.63 7.32 -0.69
N ASP A 22 -8.87 7.80 0.53
CA ASP A 22 -7.87 8.46 1.36
C ASP A 22 -7.39 7.53 2.46
N PHE A 23 -6.07 7.41 2.58
CA PHE A 23 -5.44 6.44 3.47
C PHE A 23 -4.38 7.12 4.35
N PHE A 24 -4.25 6.59 5.56
CA PHE A 24 -3.20 6.89 6.50
C PHE A 24 -2.31 5.65 6.65
N THR A 25 -1.00 5.84 6.66
CA THR A 25 -0.05 4.78 6.97
C THR A 25 0.77 5.11 8.18
N GLU A 26 1.08 4.07 8.92
CA GLU A 26 2.02 4.12 10.02
C GLU A 26 3.04 2.99 9.83
N THR A 27 4.32 3.33 9.79
CA THR A 27 5.41 2.36 9.69
C THR A 27 6.47 2.66 10.73
N SER A 28 6.93 1.64 11.46
CA SER A 28 7.97 1.79 12.47
C SER A 28 9.29 1.27 11.92
N VAL A 29 10.26 2.17 11.74
CA VAL A 29 11.62 1.83 11.27
C VAL A 29 12.60 2.22 12.38
N ASN A 30 13.38 1.24 12.87
CA ASN A 30 14.36 1.44 13.96
C ASN A 30 13.76 2.07 15.23
N GLY A 31 12.51 1.75 15.57
CA GLY A 31 11.81 2.31 16.74
C GLY A 31 11.25 3.72 16.56
N ILE A 32 11.46 4.34 15.39
CA ILE A 32 10.83 5.62 15.02
C ILE A 32 9.58 5.31 14.20
N THR A 33 8.45 5.85 14.65
CA THR A 33 7.17 5.74 13.95
C THR A 33 7.01 6.87 12.94
N TYR A 34 6.94 6.48 11.69
CA TYR A 34 6.73 7.35 10.55
C TYR A 34 5.28 7.29 10.11
N LYS A 35 4.72 8.47 9.82
CA LYS A 35 3.31 8.63 9.44
C LYS A 35 3.22 9.28 8.06
N SER A 36 2.40 8.72 7.18
CA SER A 36 2.11 9.31 5.87
C SER A 36 0.61 9.29 5.61
N THR A 37 0.15 10.23 4.80
CA THR A 37 -1.20 10.20 4.24
C THR A 37 -1.08 10.12 2.73
N PHE A 38 -1.95 9.33 2.09
CA PHE A 38 -2.02 9.34 0.64
C PHE A 38 -3.46 9.23 0.16
N SER A 39 -3.75 9.94 -0.93
CA SER A 39 -5.01 9.87 -1.65
C SER A 39 -4.78 9.19 -2.98
N ARG A 40 -5.66 8.24 -3.33
CA ARG A 40 -5.65 7.59 -4.64
C ARG A 40 -6.96 7.92 -5.37
N ASN A 41 -6.84 8.58 -6.52
CA ASN A 41 -8.00 8.98 -7.31
C ASN A 41 -8.36 7.96 -8.39
N SER A 42 -9.55 8.14 -8.99
CA SER A 42 -10.06 7.31 -10.09
C SER A 42 -9.26 7.43 -11.40
N SER A 43 -8.41 8.46 -11.52
CA SER A 43 -7.50 8.65 -12.64
C SER A 43 -6.17 7.91 -12.48
N ASN A 44 -6.07 6.98 -11.51
CA ASN A 44 -4.86 6.21 -11.22
C ASN A 44 -3.65 7.08 -10.86
N ILE A 45 -3.88 8.15 -10.10
CA ILE A 45 -2.81 8.96 -9.51
C ILE A 45 -2.90 8.82 -7.99
N GLN A 46 -1.76 8.57 -7.37
CA GLN A 46 -1.58 8.61 -5.93
C GLN A 46 -0.81 9.88 -5.57
N ILE A 47 -1.35 10.64 -4.63
CA ILE A 47 -0.70 11.81 -4.02
C ILE A 47 -0.41 11.43 -2.58
N GLU A 48 0.87 11.39 -2.20
CA GLU A 48 1.32 11.05 -0.85
C GLU A 48 1.96 12.27 -0.19
N GLU A 49 1.64 12.48 1.08
CA GLU A 49 2.28 13.46 1.95
C GLU A 49 3.05 12.75 3.06
N PHE A 50 4.36 12.93 3.06
CA PHE A 50 5.28 12.33 4.02
C PHE A 50 6.25 13.38 4.56
N GLU A 51 6.24 13.61 5.89
CA GLU A 51 7.07 14.62 6.56
C GLU A 51 7.00 16.02 5.90
N GLY A 52 5.80 16.43 5.48
CA GLY A 52 5.56 17.72 4.81
C GLY A 52 6.04 17.79 3.36
N LYS A 53 6.48 16.68 2.77
CA LYS A 53 6.78 16.55 1.34
C LYS A 53 5.61 15.89 0.65
N ILE A 54 5.16 16.52 -0.43
CA ILE A 54 4.13 15.98 -1.31
C ILE A 54 4.81 15.34 -2.52
N ASP A 55 4.58 14.05 -2.69
CA ASP A 55 5.00 13.27 -3.84
C ASP A 55 3.77 12.78 -4.62
N SER A 56 3.94 12.62 -5.93
CA SER A 56 2.87 12.15 -6.81
C SER A 56 3.37 11.02 -7.69
N SER A 57 2.58 9.96 -7.78
CA SER A 57 2.90 8.74 -8.53
C SER A 57 1.72 8.29 -9.38
N TYR A 58 2.01 7.80 -10.59
CA TYR A 58 1.06 7.02 -11.36
C TYR A 58 0.89 5.64 -10.74
N VAL A 59 -0.35 5.17 -10.68
CA VAL A 59 -0.71 3.84 -10.19
C VAL A 59 -1.00 2.96 -11.39
N ARG A 60 -0.34 1.81 -11.49
CA ARG A 60 -0.67 0.78 -12.50
C ARG A 60 -1.02 -0.52 -11.81
N TRP A 61 -2.29 -0.89 -11.83
CA TRP A 61 -2.74 -2.19 -11.34
C TRP A 61 -2.32 -3.30 -12.28
N VAL A 62 -1.65 -4.31 -11.73
CA VAL A 62 -1.29 -5.57 -12.42
C VAL A 62 -2.43 -6.56 -12.29
N ASN A 63 -3.09 -6.56 -11.14
CA ASN A 63 -4.34 -7.25 -10.84
C ASN A 63 -5.04 -6.52 -9.68
N ASP A 64 -6.11 -7.09 -9.13
CA ASP A 64 -6.89 -6.44 -8.07
C ASP A 64 -6.07 -6.12 -6.80
N CYS A 65 -5.02 -6.88 -6.48
CA CYS A 65 -4.24 -6.74 -5.25
C CYS A 65 -2.78 -6.30 -5.45
N GLU A 66 -2.32 -6.18 -6.69
CA GLU A 66 -0.94 -5.87 -7.03
C GLU A 66 -0.89 -4.65 -7.93
N MET A 67 -0.03 -3.69 -7.57
CA MET A 67 0.13 -2.43 -8.30
C MET A 67 1.58 -1.98 -8.34
N ILE A 68 1.86 -1.10 -9.30
CA ILE A 68 3.15 -0.44 -9.46
C ILE A 68 2.92 1.06 -9.33
N LEU A 69 3.68 1.70 -8.44
CA LEU A 69 3.77 3.15 -8.34
C LEU A 69 4.96 3.64 -9.15
N SER A 70 4.71 4.57 -10.06
CA SER A 70 5.72 5.23 -10.88
C SER A 70 5.71 6.73 -10.58
N PRO A 71 6.76 7.28 -9.95
CA PRO A 71 6.80 8.71 -9.62
C PRO A 71 6.69 9.61 -10.85
N ILE A 72 5.84 10.65 -10.76
CA ILE A 72 5.52 11.56 -11.89
C ILE A 72 6.68 12.53 -12.16
N LYS A 73 7.29 13.07 -11.10
CA LYS A 73 8.41 14.03 -11.18
C LYS A 73 9.50 13.69 -10.15
N PRO A 74 10.30 12.64 -10.38
CA PRO A 74 11.39 12.30 -9.48
C PRO A 74 12.43 13.41 -9.47
N LYS A 75 12.73 13.97 -8.30
CA LYS A 75 13.75 15.02 -8.13
C LYS A 75 15.15 14.42 -8.06
N LYS A 76 15.26 13.17 -7.60
CA LYS A 76 16.53 12.44 -7.49
C LYS A 76 16.52 11.14 -8.29
N MET A 77 17.70 10.66 -8.69
CA MET A 77 17.82 9.39 -9.42
C MET A 77 17.33 8.19 -8.59
N SER A 78 17.50 8.24 -7.26
CA SER A 78 16.99 7.23 -6.33
C SER A 78 15.46 7.16 -6.30
N GLU A 79 14.78 8.27 -6.57
CA GLU A 79 13.32 8.36 -6.62
C GLU A 79 12.77 7.86 -7.95
N LYS A 80 13.58 7.62 -8.98
CA LYS A 80 13.09 7.09 -10.28
C LYS A 80 12.67 5.61 -10.21
N LYS A 81 12.98 4.91 -9.11
CA LYS A 81 12.67 3.50 -8.98
C LYS A 81 11.17 3.32 -8.76
N ASN A 82 10.54 2.54 -9.62
CA ASN A 82 9.15 2.14 -9.44
C ASN A 82 9.01 1.28 -8.18
N ILE A 83 7.91 1.47 -7.45
CA ILE A 83 7.62 0.70 -6.25
C ILE A 83 6.55 -0.33 -6.62
N PHE A 84 6.83 -1.61 -6.40
CA PHE A 84 5.85 -2.68 -6.50
C PHE A 84 5.16 -2.85 -5.15
N ILE A 85 3.84 -2.87 -5.14
CA ILE A 85 3.03 -3.04 -3.94
C ILE A 85 2.08 -4.22 -4.13
N LYS A 86 1.98 -5.06 -3.11
CA LYS A 86 1.03 -6.18 -3.05
C LYS A 86 0.24 -6.15 -1.75
N ILE A 87 -1.08 -6.02 -1.86
CA ILE A 87 -2.01 -6.13 -0.75
C ILE A 87 -2.07 -7.60 -0.30
N LEU A 88 -1.80 -7.84 0.98
CA LEU A 88 -1.74 -9.16 1.59
C LEU A 88 -3.08 -9.52 2.24
N THR A 89 -3.61 -8.63 3.07
CA THR A 89 -4.89 -8.81 3.78
C THR A 89 -5.68 -7.51 3.78
N THR A 90 -7.01 -7.61 3.73
CA THR A 90 -7.92 -6.47 3.88
C THR A 90 -8.84 -6.70 5.07
N ASN A 91 -9.22 -5.62 5.74
CA ASN A 91 -10.26 -5.53 6.76
C ASN A 91 -11.21 -4.39 6.37
N ASP A 92 -12.32 -4.22 7.07
CA ASP A 92 -13.35 -3.19 6.80
C ASP A 92 -12.80 -1.79 6.47
N SER A 93 -11.79 -1.34 7.22
CA SER A 93 -11.21 0.00 7.12
C SER A 93 -9.71 0.02 6.90
N SER A 94 -9.05 -1.12 6.70
CA SER A 94 -7.59 -1.15 6.58
C SER A 94 -7.10 -2.31 5.74
N TYR A 95 -5.87 -2.20 5.24
CA TYR A 95 -5.21 -3.30 4.57
C TYR A 95 -3.72 -3.35 4.92
N THR A 96 -3.17 -4.56 4.94
CA THR A 96 -1.73 -4.75 5.04
C THR A 96 -1.18 -4.99 3.64
N TYR A 97 -0.01 -4.41 3.36
CA TYR A 97 0.64 -4.56 2.08
C TYR A 97 2.14 -4.76 2.25
N GLU A 98 2.72 -5.48 1.31
CA GLU A 98 4.16 -5.51 1.10
C GLU A 98 4.53 -4.55 -0.03
N TYR A 99 5.68 -3.89 0.10
CA TYR A 99 6.23 -3.01 -0.90
C TYR A 99 7.74 -3.18 -1.05
N SER A 100 8.23 -3.01 -2.27
CA SER A 100 9.65 -3.02 -2.60
C SER A 100 9.90 -2.21 -3.86
N TYR A 101 11.15 -1.85 -4.12
CA TYR A 101 11.51 -1.41 -5.45
C TYR A 101 11.32 -2.55 -6.45
N LEU A 102 10.86 -2.22 -7.66
CA LEU A 102 10.61 -3.18 -8.72
C LEU A 102 11.91 -3.94 -9.04
N GLY A 103 11.87 -5.27 -8.89
CA GLY A 103 13.04 -6.14 -9.11
C GLY A 103 13.91 -6.39 -7.88
N GLU A 104 13.63 -5.74 -6.74
CA GLU A 104 14.33 -6.02 -5.47
C GLU A 104 13.63 -7.14 -4.68
N SER A 105 14.42 -7.98 -4.00
CA SER A 105 13.93 -9.07 -3.16
C SER A 105 13.55 -8.61 -1.75
N ASN A 106 14.08 -7.48 -1.31
CA ASN A 106 13.84 -6.94 0.03
C ASN A 106 12.48 -6.24 0.07
N LYS A 107 11.49 -6.94 0.62
CA LYS A 107 10.13 -6.44 0.78
C LYS A 107 9.90 -5.97 2.20
N LEU A 108 9.38 -4.76 2.33
CA LEU A 108 8.92 -4.19 3.59
C LEU A 108 7.41 -4.36 3.70
N LYS A 109 6.90 -4.40 4.93
CA LYS A 109 5.46 -4.50 5.19
C LYS A 109 4.98 -3.23 5.89
N ALA A 110 3.80 -2.78 5.50
CA ALA A 110 3.12 -1.65 6.13
C ALA A 110 1.62 -1.88 6.19
N LYS A 111 0.94 -1.03 6.95
CA LYS A 111 -0.51 -1.02 7.11
C LYS A 111 -1.05 0.33 6.68
N ALA A 112 -2.07 0.31 5.83
CA ALA A 112 -2.85 1.47 5.44
C ALA A 112 -4.24 1.40 6.07
N ILE A 113 -4.72 2.53 6.56
CA ILE A 113 -6.03 2.70 7.22
C ILE A 113 -6.80 3.74 6.42
N ARG A 114 -8.00 3.40 5.95
CA ARG A 114 -8.90 4.31 5.25
C ARG A 114 -9.37 5.41 6.21
N ILE A 115 -9.30 6.66 5.76
CA ILE A 115 -9.73 7.84 6.51
C ILE A 115 -11.04 8.40 5.96
N ARG A 116 -11.25 8.33 4.63
CA ARG A 116 -12.43 8.83 3.91
C ARG A 116 -12.78 7.93 2.73
#